data_AF-A0A157SWI5-F1
#
_entry.id   AF-A0A157SWI5-F1
#
_cell.length_a   1.000
_cell.length_b   1.000
_cell.length_c   1.000
_cell.angle_alpha   90.00
_cell.angle_beta   90.00
_cell.angle_gamma   90.00
#
_symmetry.space_group_name_H-M   'P 1'
#
loop_
_entity.id
_entity.type
_entity.pdbx_description
1 polymer ?
#
loop_
_entity_poly.entity_id
_entity_poly.type
_entity_poly.pdbx_seq_one_letter_code
_entity_poly.pdbx_strand_id
1 'polypeptide(L)' 'MLAAGDQRLSLEERYGDHDGYVRAVEDGAQALMRDRLLLREDAEAAIEAARASTVLRAP' A
#
# COMPACT_ATOMS: atom_id res chain seq x y z
N MET A 1 0.59 -16.54 -11.24
CA MET A 1 1.23 -17.86 -11.37
C MET A 1 2.09 -18.04 -10.14
N LEU A 2 1.72 -18.93 -9.21
CA LEU A 2 2.51 -19.20 -8.01
C LEU A 2 3.89 -19.67 -8.46
N ALA A 3 4.90 -18.81 -8.35
CA ALA A 3 6.27 -19.23 -8.50
C ALA A 3 6.53 -20.21 -7.35
N ALA A 4 6.73 -21.49 -7.68
CA ALA A 4 6.99 -22.55 -6.72
C ALA A 4 8.25 -22.20 -5.90
N GLY A 5 8.06 -21.55 -4.74
CA GLY A 5 9.15 -21.13 -3.84
C GLY A 5 9.16 -19.67 -3.35
N ASP A 6 8.25 -18.79 -3.79
CA ASP A 6 8.18 -17.44 -3.16
C ASP A 6 7.58 -17.55 -1.76
N GLN A 7 8.41 -17.37 -0.73
CA GLN A 7 8.00 -17.41 0.68
C GLN A 7 7.28 -16.13 1.12
N ARG A 8 7.27 -15.09 0.28
CA ARG A 8 6.59 -13.85 0.63
C ARG A 8 5.09 -14.07 0.52
N LEU A 9 4.38 -13.59 1.54
CA LEU A 9 2.93 -13.49 1.53
C LEU A 9 2.45 -12.80 0.25
N SER A 10 1.37 -13.33 -0.30
CA SER A 10 0.56 -12.63 -1.31
C SER A 10 0.08 -11.28 -0.78
N LEU A 11 -0.44 -10.43 -1.67
CA LEU A 11 -0.97 -9.13 -1.27
C LEU A 11 -2.21 -9.30 -0.39
N GLU A 12 -3.06 -10.26 -0.71
CA GLU A 12 -4.24 -10.66 0.05
C GLU A 12 -3.84 -11.13 1.45
N GLU A 13 -2.83 -11.99 1.58
CA GLU A 13 -2.35 -12.46 2.89
C GLU A 13 -1.69 -11.34 3.70
N ARG A 14 -1.08 -10.35 3.03
CA ARG A 14 -0.37 -9.25 3.68
C ARG A 14 -1.28 -8.12 4.12
N TYR A 15 -2.26 -7.76 3.29
CA TYR A 15 -3.07 -6.55 3.45
C TYR A 15 -4.57 -6.84 3.58
N GLY A 16 -5.01 -8.06 3.31
CA GLY A 16 -6.43 -8.45 3.31
C GLY A 16 -7.13 -8.04 2.03
N ASP A 17 -7.55 -6.78 1.97
CA ASP A 17 -8.36 -6.21 0.89
C ASP A 17 -7.81 -4.86 0.41
N HIS A 18 -8.53 -4.22 -0.51
CA HIS A 18 -8.14 -2.91 -1.04
C HIS A 18 -8.01 -1.85 0.07
N ASP A 19 -8.93 -1.85 1.05
CA ASP A 19 -8.92 -0.86 2.14
C ASP A 19 -7.73 -1.10 3.07
N GLY A 20 -7.39 -2.35 3.36
CA GLY A 20 -6.20 -2.73 4.11
C GLY A 20 -4.90 -2.36 3.40
N TYR A 21 -4.86 -2.48 2.06
CA TYR A 21 -3.74 -1.99 1.25
C TYR A 21 -3.61 -0.46 1.33
N VAL A 22 -4.70 0.28 1.14
CA VAL A 22 -4.70 1.75 1.24
C VAL A 22 -4.26 2.21 2.62
N ARG A 23 -4.75 1.56 3.69
CA ARG A 23 -4.35 1.85 5.06
C ARG A 23 -2.85 1.63 5.28
N ALA A 24 -2.28 0.56 4.74
CA ALA A 24 -0.83 0.32 4.84
C ALA A 24 -0.01 1.41 4.13
N VAL A 25 -0.53 1.95 3.00
CA VAL A 25 0.09 3.10 2.33
C VAL A 25 -0.01 4.36 3.17
N GLU A 26 -1.17 4.64 3.76
CA GLU A 26 -1.38 5.77 4.67
C GLU A 26 -0.41 5.74 5.86
N ASP A 27 -0.31 4.58 6.53
CA ASP A 27 0.57 4.39 7.69
C ASP A 27 2.05 4.60 7.30
N GLY A 28 2.47 4.08 6.14
CA GLY A 28 3.82 4.25 5.61
C GLY A 28 4.13 5.70 5.24
N ALA A 29 3.20 6.39 4.56
CA ALA A 29 3.35 7.78 4.17
C ALA A 29 3.45 8.70 5.41
N GLN A 30 2.62 8.47 6.43
CA GLN A 30 2.69 9.19 7.70
C GLN A 30 4.02 8.96 8.42
N ALA A 31 4.55 7.73 8.41
CA ALA A 31 5.85 7.44 9.00
C ALA A 31 6.99 8.21 8.29
N LEU A 32 7.01 8.20 6.96
CA LEU A 32 8.02 8.91 6.18
C LEU A 32 7.93 10.43 6.35
N MET A 33 6.72 10.99 6.44
CA MET A 33 6.55 12.42 6.76
C MET A 33 7.12 12.77 8.13
N ARG A 34 6.84 11.95 9.15
CA ARG A 34 7.35 12.14 10.51
C ARG A 34 8.87 12.09 10.55
N ASP A 35 9.46 11.18 9.76
CA ASP A 35 10.90 11.01 9.64
C ASP A 35 11.56 12.07 8.71
N ARG A 36 10.77 13.00 8.17
CA ARG A 36 11.18 14.04 7.21
C ARG A 36 11.81 13.48 5.91
N LEU A 37 11.39 12.28 5.54
CA LEU A 37 11.81 11.59 4.32
C LEU A 37 10.82 11.76 3.16
N LEU A 38 9.62 12.27 3.44
CA LEU A 38 8.57 12.51 2.45
C LEU A 38 7.89 13.85 2.72
N LEU A 39 7.68 14.64 1.67
CA LEU A 39 6.92 15.88 1.75
C LEU A 39 5.44 15.57 1.97
N ARG A 40 4.71 16.53 2.55
CA ARG A 40 3.27 16.37 2.81
C ARG A 40 2.51 16.15 1.50
N GLU A 41 2.83 16.96 0.50
CA GLU A 41 2.18 16.95 -0.81
C GLU A 41 2.38 15.60 -1.50
N ASP A 42 3.58 15.02 -1.39
CA ASP A 42 3.90 13.72 -1.96
C ASP A 42 3.22 12.57 -1.20
N ALA A 43 3.11 12.68 0.13
CA ALA A 43 2.38 11.70 0.95
C ALA A 43 0.89 11.67 0.60
N GLU A 44 0.27 12.84 0.46
CA GLU A 44 -1.12 12.97 0.04
C GLU A 44 -1.32 12.42 -1.37
N ALA A 45 -0.43 12.74 -2.31
CA ALA A 45 -0.48 12.19 -3.67
C ALA A 45 -0.34 10.66 -3.70
N ALA A 46 0.54 10.08 -2.87
CA ALA A 46 0.72 8.63 -2.78
C ALA A 46 -0.52 7.92 -2.22
N ILE A 47 -1.17 8.51 -1.21
CA ILE A 47 -2.41 7.97 -0.64
C ILE A 47 -3.53 8.01 -1.67
N GLU A 48 -3.71 9.12 -2.39
CA GLU A 48 -4.75 9.23 -3.42
C GLU A 48 -4.49 8.28 -4.60
N ALA A 49 -3.23 8.11 -5.00
CA ALA A 49 -2.87 7.11 -6.00
C ALA A 49 -3.20 5.69 -5.54
N ALA A 50 -2.97 5.35 -4.27
CA ALA A 50 -3.33 4.05 -3.70
C ALA A 50 -4.84 3.83 -3.71
N ARG A 51 -5.64 4.83 -3.31
CA ARG A 51 -7.11 4.78 -3.38
C ARG A 51 -7.62 4.58 -4.80
N ALA A 52 -7.03 5.25 -5.78
CA ALA A 52 -7.41 5.14 -7.19
C ALA A 52 -6.93 3.83 -7.85
N SER A 53 -6.02 3.10 -7.21
CA SER A 53 -5.45 1.87 -7.77
C SER A 53 -6.45 0.71 -7.79
N THR A 54 -6.13 -0.29 -8.62
CA THR A 54 -6.89 -1.55 -8.72
C THR A 54 -6.32 -2.66 -7.82
N VAL A 55 -5.34 -2.36 -6.97
CA VAL A 55 -4.71 -3.35 -6.08
C VAL A 55 -5.77 -3.93 -5.16
N LEU A 56 -5.93 -5.26 -5.14
CA LEU A 56 -6.94 -5.96 -4.34
C LEU A 56 -8.40 -5.48 -4.57
N ARG A 57 -8.67 -4.77 -5.68
CA ARG A 57 -10.05 -4.60 -6.16
C ARG A 57 -10.40 -5.87 -6.91
N ALA A 58 -11.28 -6.68 -6.32
CA ALA A 58 -11.87 -7.80 -7.03
C ALA A 58 -12.52 -7.30 -8.34
N PRO A 59 -12.51 -8.12 -9.42
CA PRO A 59 -13.16 -7.78 -10.68
C PRO A 59 -14.68 -7.59 -10.54
#